data_AF-A0A744JX78-F1
#
_entry.id   AF-A0A744JX78-F1
#
_cell.length_a   1.000
_cell.length_b   1.000
_cell.length_c   1.000
_cell.angle_alpha   90.00
_cell.angle_beta   90.00
_cell.angle_gamma   90.00
#
_symmetry.space_group_name_H-M   'P 1'
#
loop_
_entity.id
_entity.type
_entity.pdbx_description
1 polymer ?
#
loop_
_entity_poly.entity_id
_entity_poly.type
_entity_poly.pdbx_seq_one_letter_code
_entity_poly.pdbx_strand_id
1 'polypeptide(L)'
;MEKETWTLFGAATAVVAPLVYNTVKEAVFEKRKQKREERYIIVQLIFILDKYIADCEFLSSNEGIYDPASQEIVMRYDKPELKMSSVKGDYKYLNTDMLYRLHSIESKHAQLMNELANLDDSYFEDGPDFSGYYSKRQELYAKHGLYVVELSEDICREFAISHTSWEGGFNPSASIRERLIQMKASKSASTLRRMERKSKRIADKHRRDTEKSRNG
;
A
#
# COMPACT_ATOMS: atom_id res chain seq x y z
N MET A 1 20.50 -37.70 -61.84
CA MET A 1 19.95 -36.47 -61.26
C MET A 1 19.43 -36.63 -59.82
N GLU A 2 18.85 -37.76 -59.41
CA GLU A 2 18.33 -37.91 -58.04
C GLU A 2 19.40 -37.88 -56.93
N LYS A 3 20.60 -38.43 -57.17
CA LYS A 3 21.61 -38.53 -56.10
C LYS A 3 22.21 -37.19 -55.68
N GLU A 4 22.28 -36.22 -56.60
CA GLU A 4 22.83 -34.88 -56.34
C GLU A 4 21.84 -33.97 -55.61
N THR A 5 20.55 -34.16 -55.83
CA THR A 5 19.51 -33.41 -55.09
C THR A 5 19.42 -33.87 -53.64
N TRP A 6 19.49 -35.18 -53.36
CA TRP A 6 19.52 -35.71 -52.00
C TRP A 6 20.76 -35.29 -51.18
N THR A 7 21.93 -35.20 -51.81
CA THR A 7 23.16 -34.71 -51.14
C THR A 7 23.13 -33.21 -50.89
N LEU A 8 22.57 -32.41 -51.81
CA LEU A 8 22.36 -30.97 -51.59
C LEU A 8 21.35 -30.68 -50.48
N PHE A 9 20.23 -31.41 -50.42
CA PHE A 9 19.28 -31.31 -49.31
C PHE A 9 19.88 -31.78 -47.99
N GLY A 10 20.65 -32.88 -47.98
CA GLY A 10 21.34 -33.36 -46.78
C GLY A 10 22.38 -32.37 -46.24
N ALA A 11 23.17 -31.74 -47.12
CA ALA A 11 24.18 -30.75 -46.76
C ALA A 11 23.55 -29.44 -46.25
N ALA A 12 22.49 -28.95 -46.91
CA ALA A 12 21.78 -27.75 -46.45
C ALA A 12 21.12 -27.97 -45.07
N THR A 13 20.56 -29.16 -44.84
CA THR A 13 19.95 -29.51 -43.54
C THR A 13 21.01 -29.59 -42.44
N ALA A 14 22.21 -30.10 -42.73
CA ALA A 14 23.31 -30.21 -41.77
C ALA A 14 23.86 -28.85 -41.29
N VAL A 15 23.71 -27.78 -42.07
CA VAL A 15 24.13 -26.42 -41.68
C VAL A 15 23.00 -25.65 -41.01
N VAL A 16 21.78 -25.76 -41.53
CA VAL A 16 20.62 -25.01 -41.03
C VAL A 16 20.11 -25.57 -39.70
N ALA A 17 20.06 -26.89 -39.53
CA ALA A 17 19.49 -27.49 -38.32
C ALA A 17 20.26 -27.13 -37.03
N PRO A 18 21.61 -27.14 -36.99
CA PRO A 18 22.36 -26.67 -35.82
C PRO A 18 22.15 -25.18 -35.52
N LEU A 19 22.03 -24.34 -36.55
CA LEU A 19 21.81 -22.90 -36.39
C LEU A 19 20.43 -22.59 -35.80
N VAL A 20 19.38 -23.25 -36.31
CA VAL A 20 18.01 -23.14 -35.78
C VAL A 20 17.94 -23.72 -34.38
N TYR A 21 18.57 -24.87 -34.12
CA TYR A 21 18.63 -25.45 -32.79
C TYR A 21 19.31 -24.52 -31.78
N ASN A 22 20.45 -23.92 -32.13
CA ASN A 22 21.17 -23.00 -31.25
C ASN A 22 20.36 -21.73 -30.96
N THR A 23 19.75 -21.12 -31.98
CA THR A 23 18.92 -19.90 -31.78
C THR A 23 17.69 -20.19 -30.91
N VAL A 24 16.99 -21.31 -31.14
CA VAL A 24 15.85 -21.72 -30.28
C VAL A 24 16.32 -22.02 -28.86
N LYS A 25 17.44 -22.74 -28.71
CA LYS A 25 18.03 -23.05 -27.40
C LYS A 25 18.41 -21.79 -26.63
N GLU A 26 19.04 -20.82 -27.30
CA GLU A 26 19.41 -19.53 -26.74
C GLU A 26 18.16 -18.75 -26.30
N ALA A 27 17.14 -18.63 -27.16
CA ALA A 27 15.90 -17.96 -26.82
C ALA A 27 15.17 -18.63 -25.63
N VAL A 28 15.17 -19.96 -25.56
CA VAL A 28 14.61 -20.70 -24.41
C VAL A 28 15.43 -20.46 -23.15
N PHE A 29 16.75 -20.46 -23.25
CA PHE A 29 17.65 -20.23 -22.13
C PHE A 29 17.52 -18.80 -21.59
N GLU A 30 17.44 -17.80 -22.46
CA GLU A 30 17.19 -16.40 -22.09
C GLU A 30 15.84 -16.24 -21.39
N LYS A 31 14.76 -16.83 -21.92
CA LYS A 31 13.45 -16.80 -21.25
C LYS A 31 13.48 -17.46 -19.88
N ARG A 32 14.19 -18.58 -19.73
CA ARG A 32 14.35 -19.26 -18.43
C ARG A 32 15.17 -18.41 -17.45
N LYS A 33 16.22 -17.74 -17.94
CA LYS A 33 17.04 -16.82 -17.15
C LYS A 33 16.20 -15.63 -16.69
N GLN A 34 15.48 -14.97 -17.59
CA GLN A 34 14.57 -13.86 -17.28
C GLN A 34 13.58 -14.24 -16.19
N LYS A 35 12.86 -15.38 -16.32
CA LYS A 35 11.91 -15.82 -15.29
C LYS A 35 12.55 -16.11 -13.93
N ARG A 36 13.81 -16.55 -13.92
CA ARG A 36 14.55 -16.79 -12.67
C ARG A 36 14.94 -15.48 -12.00
N GLU A 37 15.45 -14.53 -12.77
CA GLU A 37 15.79 -13.19 -12.29
C GLU A 37 14.55 -12.45 -11.79
N GLU A 38 13.46 -12.48 -12.55
CA GLU A 38 12.17 -11.88 -12.19
C GLU A 38 11.67 -12.43 -10.84
N ARG A 39 11.63 -13.76 -10.68
CA ARG A 39 11.24 -14.39 -9.40
C ARG A 39 12.16 -14.00 -8.25
N TYR A 40 13.46 -13.90 -8.50
CA TYR A 40 14.43 -13.50 -7.48
C TYR A 40 14.19 -12.05 -6.99
N ILE A 41 13.87 -11.14 -7.91
CA ILE A 41 13.50 -9.75 -7.60
C ILE A 41 12.19 -9.71 -6.82
N ILE A 42 11.15 -10.41 -7.29
CA ILE A 42 9.81 -10.40 -6.68
C ILE A 42 9.82 -10.94 -5.25
N VAL A 43 10.59 -12.00 -4.94
CA VAL A 43 10.66 -12.52 -3.56
C VAL A 43 11.25 -11.49 -2.60
N GLN A 44 12.34 -10.80 -2.98
CA GLN A 44 12.92 -9.74 -2.16
C GLN A 44 11.96 -8.56 -1.99
N LEU A 45 11.26 -8.22 -3.06
CA LEU A 45 10.28 -7.14 -3.08
C LEU A 45 9.15 -7.39 -2.08
N ILE A 46 8.59 -8.61 -2.03
CA ILE A 46 7.54 -8.97 -1.07
C ILE A 46 7.99 -8.69 0.37
N PHE A 47 9.22 -9.05 0.75
CA PHE A 47 9.71 -8.77 2.11
C PHE A 47 9.85 -7.28 2.42
N ILE A 48 10.24 -6.47 1.44
CA ILE A 48 10.32 -5.01 1.61
C ILE A 48 8.92 -4.40 1.70
N LEU A 49 7.96 -4.89 0.90
CA LEU A 49 6.57 -4.50 1.01
C LEU A 49 5.99 -4.89 2.37
N ASP A 50 6.28 -6.09 2.88
CA ASP A 50 5.82 -6.55 4.20
C ASP A 50 6.33 -5.65 5.32
N LYS A 51 7.62 -5.29 5.27
CA LYS A 51 8.19 -4.32 6.20
C LYS A 51 7.48 -2.96 6.09
N TYR A 52 7.30 -2.46 4.86
CA TYR A 52 6.64 -1.18 4.61
C TYR A 52 5.19 -1.18 5.14
N ILE A 53 4.46 -2.27 4.95
CA ILE A 53 3.10 -2.47 5.45
C ILE A 53 3.10 -2.47 6.99
N ALA A 54 4.04 -3.16 7.63
CA ALA A 54 4.17 -3.15 9.08
C ALA A 54 4.46 -1.75 9.63
N ASP A 55 5.35 -0.99 8.97
CA ASP A 55 5.64 0.39 9.35
C ASP A 55 4.39 1.28 9.16
N CYS A 56 3.60 1.08 8.09
CA CYS A 56 2.30 1.76 7.92
C CYS A 56 1.27 1.37 8.98
N GLU A 57 1.23 0.09 9.38
CA GLU A 57 0.33 -0.38 10.43
C GLU A 57 0.64 0.32 11.75
N PHE A 58 1.91 0.35 12.15
CA PHE A 58 2.34 1.02 13.38
C PHE A 58 1.87 2.48 13.39
N LEU A 59 1.98 3.17 12.26
CA LEU A 59 1.53 4.56 12.15
C LEU A 59 0.02 4.71 12.03
N SER A 60 -0.70 3.69 11.57
CA SER A 60 -2.15 3.67 11.61
C SER A 60 -2.72 3.47 13.01
N SER A 61 -1.91 2.93 13.94
CA SER A 61 -2.36 2.55 15.27
C SER A 61 -1.84 3.44 16.40
N ASN A 62 -0.64 4.02 16.23
CA ASN A 62 0.05 4.80 17.24
C ASN A 62 -0.60 6.20 17.47
N GLU A 63 -0.61 6.67 18.72
CA GLU A 63 -1.16 7.97 19.11
C GLU A 63 -0.07 8.96 19.53
N GLY A 64 1.20 8.60 19.36
CA GLY A 64 2.35 9.33 19.91
C GLY A 64 2.71 8.86 21.33
N ILE A 65 3.71 9.53 21.91
CA ILE A 65 4.20 9.28 23.27
C ILE A 65 4.26 10.64 23.97
N TYR A 66 3.72 10.72 25.18
CA TYR A 66 3.87 11.91 26.02
C TYR A 66 5.34 12.17 26.33
N ASP A 67 5.84 13.36 25.98
CA ASP A 67 7.19 13.80 26.30
C ASP A 67 7.16 14.74 27.52
N PRO A 68 7.72 14.33 28.66
CA PRO A 68 7.77 15.17 29.86
C PRO A 68 8.51 16.50 29.68
N ALA A 69 9.41 16.60 28.69
CA ALA A 69 10.20 17.81 28.47
C ALA A 69 9.40 18.91 27.76
N SER A 70 8.60 18.55 26.75
CA SER A 70 7.71 19.49 26.05
C SER A 70 6.32 19.57 26.68
N GLN A 71 5.97 18.64 27.58
CA GLN A 71 4.61 18.46 28.11
C GLN A 71 3.56 18.20 27.02
N GLU A 72 3.99 17.64 25.89
CA GLU A 72 3.18 17.40 24.71
C GLU A 72 3.27 15.94 24.27
N ILE A 73 2.26 15.45 23.56
CA ILE A 73 2.39 14.19 22.84
C ILE A 73 3.26 14.43 21.61
N VAL A 74 4.41 13.76 21.56
CA VAL A 74 5.35 13.85 20.43
C VAL A 74 5.47 12.50 19.74
N MET A 75 6.04 12.52 18.54
CA MET A 75 6.29 11.31 17.78
C MET A 75 7.79 11.12 17.54
N ARG A 76 8.30 9.95 17.96
CA ARG A 76 9.64 9.47 17.62
C ARG A 76 9.49 8.20 16.79
N TYR A 77 9.39 8.34 15.48
CA TYR A 77 9.29 7.21 14.57
C TYR A 77 9.97 7.50 13.24
N ASP A 78 10.34 6.43 12.55
CA ASP A 78 10.86 6.48 11.19
C ASP A 78 9.71 6.37 10.19
N LYS A 79 9.67 7.29 9.23
CA LYS A 79 8.68 7.24 8.15
C LYS A 79 8.87 5.96 7.33
N PRO A 80 7.79 5.29 6.88
CA PRO A 80 7.89 4.13 6.02
C PRO A 80 8.62 4.51 4.74
N GLU A 81 9.71 3.82 4.43
CA GLU A 81 10.53 4.09 3.26
C GLU A 81 10.61 2.84 2.39
N LEU A 82 10.21 2.96 1.13
CA LEU A 82 10.33 1.87 0.17
C LEU A 82 11.75 1.83 -0.39
N LYS A 83 12.61 1.02 0.22
CA LYS A 83 14.02 0.92 -0.19
C LYS A 83 14.21 0.02 -1.40
N MET A 84 13.73 0.45 -2.57
CA MET A 84 13.92 -0.29 -3.82
C MET A 84 15.40 -0.57 -4.08
N SER A 85 16.32 0.33 -3.74
CA SER A 85 17.77 0.10 -3.87
C SER A 85 18.31 -1.14 -3.13
N SER A 86 17.56 -1.67 -2.16
CA SER A 86 17.92 -2.89 -1.42
C SER A 86 17.54 -4.19 -2.12
N VAL A 87 16.65 -4.16 -3.14
CA VAL A 87 16.35 -5.33 -3.95
C VAL A 87 17.46 -5.55 -4.98
N LYS A 88 18.08 -6.73 -4.92
CA LYS A 88 19.12 -7.15 -5.86
C LYS A 88 18.48 -7.69 -7.13
N GLY A 89 19.10 -7.38 -8.27
CA GLY A 89 18.71 -7.89 -9.58
C GLY A 89 18.60 -6.78 -10.61
N ASP A 90 18.37 -7.16 -11.85
CA ASP A 90 18.18 -6.23 -12.95
C ASP A 90 16.69 -6.00 -13.21
N TYR A 91 16.20 -4.82 -12.80
CA TYR A 91 14.80 -4.44 -12.90
C TYR A 91 14.25 -4.44 -14.33
N LYS A 92 15.10 -4.46 -15.36
CA LYS A 92 14.64 -4.61 -16.75
C LYS A 92 13.89 -5.92 -17.00
N TYR A 93 14.04 -6.91 -16.11
CA TYR A 93 13.31 -8.17 -16.18
C TYR A 93 11.90 -8.08 -15.61
N LEU A 94 11.55 -7.03 -14.87
CA LEU A 94 10.18 -6.72 -14.50
C LEU A 94 9.44 -6.08 -15.67
N ASN A 95 8.16 -6.40 -15.82
CA ASN A 95 7.32 -5.75 -16.83
C ASN A 95 7.02 -4.28 -16.46
N THR A 96 6.65 -3.47 -17.45
CA THR A 96 6.41 -2.03 -17.28
C THR A 96 5.29 -1.73 -16.27
N ASP A 97 4.25 -2.56 -16.24
CA ASP A 97 3.13 -2.40 -15.31
C ASP A 97 3.57 -2.59 -13.85
N MET A 98 4.39 -3.61 -13.58
CA MET A 98 4.99 -3.86 -12.27
C MET A 98 5.85 -2.68 -11.81
N LEU A 99 6.72 -2.17 -12.68
CA LEU A 99 7.57 -1.01 -12.36
C LEU A 99 6.72 0.23 -12.04
N TYR A 100 5.70 0.50 -12.86
CA TYR A 100 4.79 1.62 -12.61
C TYR A 100 4.06 1.48 -11.27
N ARG A 101 3.52 0.29 -10.99
CA ARG A 101 2.82 0.00 -9.73
C ARG A 101 3.73 0.19 -8.52
N LEU A 102 5.00 -0.22 -8.59
CA LEU A 102 5.97 -0.02 -7.52
C LEU A 102 6.30 1.45 -7.29
N HIS A 103 6.61 2.21 -8.34
CA HIS A 103 6.84 3.66 -8.21
C HIS A 103 5.60 4.42 -7.75
N SER A 104 4.41 3.90 -8.03
CA SER A 104 3.17 4.54 -7.58
C SER A 104 2.97 4.46 -6.06
N ILE A 105 3.63 3.53 -5.36
CA ILE A 105 3.70 3.51 -3.89
C ILE A 105 4.35 4.79 -3.38
N GLU A 106 5.56 5.11 -3.85
CA GLU A 106 6.31 6.30 -3.42
C GLU A 106 5.56 7.60 -3.77
N SER A 107 4.97 7.67 -4.96
CA SER A 107 4.15 8.82 -5.37
C SER A 107 2.94 9.03 -4.45
N LYS A 108 2.23 7.95 -4.09
CA LYS A 108 1.09 8.03 -3.15
C LYS A 108 1.55 8.33 -1.72
N HIS A 109 2.71 7.85 -1.31
CA HIS A 109 3.30 8.21 -0.03
C HIS A 109 3.61 9.71 0.03
N ALA A 110 4.21 10.28 -1.02
CA ALA A 110 4.46 11.71 -1.12
C ALA A 110 3.16 12.53 -1.05
N GLN A 111 2.09 12.08 -1.70
CA GLN A 111 0.77 12.72 -1.60
C GLN A 111 0.23 12.71 -0.15
N LEU A 112 0.35 11.58 0.55
CA LEU A 112 0.00 11.48 1.97
C LEU A 112 0.80 12.47 2.82
N MET A 113 2.11 12.57 2.58
CA MET A 113 2.97 13.50 3.32
C MET A 113 2.60 14.96 3.06
N ASN A 114 2.26 15.29 1.81
CA ASN A 114 1.77 16.62 1.46
C ASN A 114 0.42 16.91 2.12
N GLU A 115 -0.48 15.93 2.23
CA GLU A 115 -1.76 16.11 2.90
C GLU A 115 -1.57 16.40 4.41
N LEU A 116 -0.65 15.68 5.06
CA LEU A 116 -0.29 15.94 6.46
C LEU A 116 0.35 17.30 6.68
N ALA A 117 1.19 17.75 5.74
CA ALA A 117 1.88 19.04 5.84
C ALA A 117 0.94 20.24 5.63
N ASN A 118 -0.21 20.04 4.98
CA ASN A 118 -1.17 21.09 4.64
C ASN A 118 -2.46 21.01 5.48
N LEU A 119 -2.43 20.36 6.65
CA LEU A 119 -3.54 20.42 7.59
C LEU A 119 -3.68 21.84 8.14
N ASP A 120 -4.92 22.30 8.27
CA ASP A 120 -5.21 23.60 8.89
C ASP A 120 -5.10 23.55 10.43
N ASP A 121 -5.12 24.72 11.05
CA ASP A 121 -4.95 24.89 12.50
C ASP A 121 -6.00 24.11 13.32
N SER A 122 -7.17 23.79 12.76
CA SER A 122 -8.23 23.06 13.48
C SER A 122 -7.82 21.65 13.88
N TYR A 123 -6.81 21.07 13.21
CA TYR A 123 -6.25 19.76 13.56
C TYR A 123 -5.30 19.79 14.75
N PHE A 124 -4.94 20.98 15.24
CA PHE A 124 -3.96 21.20 16.30
C PHE A 124 -4.52 21.97 17.51
N GLU A 125 -5.82 22.31 17.50
CA GLU A 125 -6.49 23.13 18.53
C GLU A 125 -6.49 22.49 19.93
N ASP A 126 -6.37 21.16 20.02
CA ASP A 126 -6.44 20.40 21.26
C ASP A 126 -5.06 19.98 21.81
N GLY A 127 -4.03 20.78 21.54
CA GLY A 127 -2.74 20.64 22.23
C GLY A 127 -2.95 20.63 23.76
N PRO A 128 -2.30 19.73 24.52
CA PRO A 128 -1.13 18.90 24.15
C PRO A 128 -1.44 17.55 23.49
N ASP A 129 -2.71 17.19 23.33
CA ASP A 129 -3.12 15.86 22.88
C ASP A 129 -3.09 15.71 21.36
N PHE A 130 -3.33 16.81 20.62
CA PHE A 130 -3.30 16.86 19.14
C PHE A 130 -4.13 15.74 18.47
N SER A 131 -5.27 15.37 19.06
CA SER A 131 -6.03 14.18 18.66
C SER A 131 -6.55 14.28 17.22
N GLY A 132 -6.85 15.51 16.75
CA GLY A 132 -7.23 15.78 15.37
C GLY A 132 -6.15 15.35 14.39
N TYR A 133 -4.93 15.84 14.58
CA TYR A 133 -3.76 15.47 13.79
C TYR A 133 -3.50 13.96 13.82
N TYR A 134 -3.47 13.34 15.02
CA TYR A 134 -3.20 11.91 15.14
C TYR A 134 -4.26 11.06 14.45
N SER A 135 -5.54 11.40 14.59
CA SER A 135 -6.63 10.70 13.92
C SER A 135 -6.50 10.78 12.39
N LYS A 136 -6.16 11.97 11.87
CA LYS A 136 -5.98 12.17 10.43
C LYS A 136 -4.78 11.38 9.89
N ARG A 137 -3.66 11.40 10.60
CA ARG A 137 -2.46 10.62 10.29
C ARG A 137 -2.73 9.13 10.27
N GLN A 138 -3.37 8.62 11.31
CA GLN A 138 -3.75 7.21 11.40
C GLN A 138 -4.60 6.79 10.19
N GLU A 139 -5.58 7.62 9.81
CA GLU A 139 -6.43 7.36 8.65
C GLU A 139 -5.64 7.26 7.35
N LEU A 140 -4.72 8.21 7.14
CA LEU A 140 -3.93 8.28 5.92
C LEU A 140 -2.97 7.09 5.80
N TYR A 141 -2.23 6.76 6.86
CA TYR A 141 -1.34 5.60 6.86
C TYR A 141 -2.10 4.28 6.77
N ALA A 142 -3.29 4.16 7.38
CA ALA A 142 -4.12 2.98 7.22
C ALA A 142 -4.55 2.78 5.76
N LYS A 143 -5.02 3.83 5.09
CA LYS A 143 -5.40 3.77 3.66
C LYS A 143 -4.20 3.46 2.77
N HIS A 144 -3.06 4.07 3.04
CA HIS A 144 -1.85 3.86 2.25
C HIS A 144 -1.30 2.44 2.45
N GLY A 145 -1.21 1.95 3.69
CA GLY A 145 -0.79 0.59 3.98
C GLY A 145 -1.72 -0.45 3.35
N LEU A 146 -3.03 -0.22 3.35
CA LEU A 146 -3.99 -1.10 2.68
C LEU A 146 -3.80 -1.15 1.16
N TYR A 147 -3.50 -0.01 0.54
CA TYR A 147 -3.16 0.05 -0.87
C TYR A 147 -1.91 -0.79 -1.20
N VAL A 148 -0.89 -0.77 -0.33
CA VAL A 148 0.32 -1.60 -0.50
C VAL A 148 0.05 -3.08 -0.23
N VAL A 149 -0.83 -3.40 0.72
CA VAL A 149 -1.32 -4.78 0.94
C VAL A 149 -1.95 -5.34 -0.33
N GLU A 150 -2.89 -4.61 -0.94
CA GLU A 150 -3.57 -5.04 -2.17
C GLU A 150 -2.55 -5.30 -3.29
N LEU A 151 -1.56 -4.41 -3.43
CA LEU A 151 -0.48 -4.58 -4.39
C LEU A 151 0.36 -5.84 -4.11
N SER A 152 0.75 -6.06 -2.84
CA SER A 152 1.53 -7.23 -2.44
C SER A 152 0.77 -8.53 -2.71
N GLU A 153 -0.52 -8.58 -2.36
CA GLU A 153 -1.41 -9.71 -2.62
C GLU A 153 -1.57 -10.00 -4.12
N ASP A 154 -1.71 -8.96 -4.95
CA ASP A 154 -1.76 -9.09 -6.41
C ASP A 154 -0.47 -9.70 -6.97
N ILE A 155 0.69 -9.21 -6.52
CA ILE A 155 2.01 -9.71 -6.94
C ILE A 155 2.14 -11.19 -6.55
N CYS A 156 1.78 -11.55 -5.32
CA CYS A 156 1.81 -12.94 -4.88
C CYS A 156 0.92 -13.84 -5.75
N ARG A 157 -0.26 -13.37 -6.17
CA ARG A 157 -1.13 -14.11 -7.09
C ARG A 157 -0.53 -14.25 -8.50
N GLU A 158 0.00 -13.17 -9.06
CA GLU A 158 0.63 -13.16 -10.38
C GLU A 158 1.81 -14.16 -10.47
N PHE A 159 2.61 -14.24 -9.40
CA PHE A 159 3.80 -15.10 -9.34
C PHE A 159 3.58 -16.46 -8.68
N ALA A 160 2.35 -16.77 -8.27
CA ALA A 160 1.98 -17.96 -7.52
C ALA A 160 2.87 -18.19 -6.28
N ILE A 161 3.06 -17.12 -5.51
CA ILE A 161 3.84 -17.13 -4.26
C ILE A 161 2.89 -17.32 -3.09
N SER A 162 3.17 -18.33 -2.27
CA SER A 162 2.49 -18.50 -0.97
C SER A 162 3.06 -17.48 0.00
N HIS A 163 2.26 -16.48 0.32
CA HIS A 163 2.66 -15.43 1.25
C HIS A 163 2.44 -15.87 2.70
N THR A 164 3.54 -16.14 3.40
CA THR A 164 3.51 -16.72 4.75
C THR A 164 4.05 -15.78 5.83
N SER A 165 4.44 -14.54 5.46
CA SER A 165 5.11 -13.59 6.35
C SER A 165 4.32 -13.22 7.59
N TRP A 166 3.01 -13.46 7.61
CA TRP A 166 2.10 -13.13 8.70
C TRP A 166 1.40 -14.35 9.31
N GLU A 167 1.79 -15.57 8.91
CA GLU A 167 1.18 -16.79 9.46
C GLU A 167 1.59 -17.01 10.93
N GLY A 168 0.61 -17.39 11.76
CA GLY A 168 0.85 -17.76 13.17
C GLY A 168 1.18 -16.60 14.11
N GLY A 169 1.05 -15.35 13.66
CA GLY A 169 1.40 -14.17 14.44
C GLY A 169 0.54 -12.94 14.14
N PHE A 170 1.09 -11.77 14.43
CA PHE A 170 0.45 -10.49 14.13
C PHE A 170 0.34 -10.29 12.62
N ASN A 171 -0.85 -9.91 12.14
CA ASN A 171 -1.11 -9.64 10.73
C ASN A 171 -1.38 -8.14 10.52
N PRO A 172 -0.42 -7.39 9.94
CA PRO A 172 -0.57 -5.96 9.70
C PRO A 172 -1.76 -5.61 8.79
N SER A 173 -2.02 -6.41 7.76
CA SER A 173 -3.17 -6.22 6.85
C SER A 173 -4.49 -6.30 7.61
N ALA A 174 -4.65 -7.32 8.45
CA ALA A 174 -5.84 -7.48 9.29
C ALA A 174 -6.01 -6.31 10.28
N SER A 175 -4.92 -5.91 10.96
CA SER A 175 -4.93 -4.77 11.89
C SER A 175 -5.34 -3.46 11.22
N ILE A 176 -4.75 -3.14 10.06
CA ILE A 176 -5.10 -1.94 9.28
C ILE A 176 -6.58 -1.94 8.90
N ARG A 177 -7.10 -3.07 8.39
CA ARG A 177 -8.51 -3.21 7.99
C ARG A 177 -9.44 -3.01 9.19
N GLU A 178 -9.12 -3.62 10.33
CA GLU A 178 -9.90 -3.47 11.55
C GLU A 178 -9.90 -2.01 12.03
N ARG A 179 -8.73 -1.35 12.04
CA ARG A 179 -8.61 0.06 12.43
C ARG A 179 -9.50 0.95 11.56
N LEU A 180 -9.49 0.76 10.24
CA LEU A 180 -10.36 1.53 9.33
C LEU A 180 -11.85 1.31 9.63
N ILE A 181 -12.25 0.10 10.00
CA ILE A 181 -13.63 -0.20 10.41
C ILE A 181 -13.97 0.56 11.69
N GLN A 182 -13.09 0.49 12.71
CA GLN A 182 -13.28 1.20 13.98
C GLN A 182 -13.37 2.71 13.78
N MET A 183 -12.51 3.30 12.93
CA MET A 183 -12.54 4.72 12.61
C MET A 183 -13.83 5.14 11.90
N LYS A 184 -14.31 4.33 10.94
CA LYS A 184 -15.59 4.58 10.25
C LYS A 184 -16.77 4.51 11.22
N ALA A 185 -16.77 3.52 12.13
CA ALA A 185 -17.80 3.38 13.16
C ALA A 185 -17.80 4.55 14.15
N SER A 186 -16.62 5.02 14.57
CA SER A 186 -16.48 6.19 15.45
C SER A 186 -16.98 7.47 14.77
N LYS A 187 -16.64 7.68 13.50
CA LYS A 187 -17.12 8.82 12.70
C LYS A 187 -18.63 8.79 12.49
N SER A 188 -19.23 7.63 12.20
CA SER A 188 -20.68 7.53 12.04
C SER A 188 -21.43 7.80 13.36
N ALA A 189 -20.94 7.25 14.48
CA ALA A 189 -21.51 7.47 15.80
C ALA A 189 -21.43 8.94 16.24
N SER A 190 -20.29 9.61 16.03
CA SER A 190 -20.14 11.03 16.33
C SER A 190 -21.05 11.91 15.46
N THR A 191 -21.21 11.56 14.19
CA THR A 191 -22.12 12.26 13.28
C THR A 191 -23.58 12.12 13.74
N LEU A 192 -24.02 10.91 14.11
CA LEU A 192 -25.37 10.68 14.64
C LEU A 192 -25.63 11.50 15.91
N ARG A 193 -24.69 11.48 16.88
CA ARG A 193 -24.78 12.29 18.10
C ARG A 193 -24.88 13.79 17.80
N ARG A 194 -24.14 14.28 16.80
CA ARG A 194 -24.22 15.69 16.36
C ARG A 194 -25.59 16.03 15.78
N MET A 195 -26.16 15.14 14.96
CA MET A 195 -27.51 15.29 14.41
C MET A 195 -28.56 15.30 15.52
N GLU A 196 -28.51 14.36 16.46
CA GLU A 196 -29.42 14.31 17.60
C GLU A 196 -29.39 15.59 18.44
N ARG A 197 -28.19 16.10 18.76
CA ARG A 197 -28.02 17.38 19.48
C ARG A 197 -28.61 18.55 18.71
N LYS A 198 -28.41 18.60 17.38
CA LYS A 198 -28.99 19.65 16.52
C LYS A 198 -30.52 19.56 16.50
N SER A 199 -31.08 18.36 16.36
CA SER A 199 -32.53 18.12 16.38
C SER A 199 -33.16 18.53 17.72
N LYS A 200 -32.53 18.17 18.85
CA LYS A 200 -32.97 18.61 20.19
C LYS A 200 -32.99 20.13 20.32
N ARG A 201 -31.92 20.81 19.89
CA ARG A 201 -31.83 22.29 19.91
C ARG A 201 -32.93 22.95 19.07
N ILE A 202 -33.26 22.39 17.91
CA ILE A 202 -34.32 22.89 17.03
C ILE A 202 -35.69 22.68 17.69
N ALA A 203 -35.95 21.48 18.25
CA ALA A 203 -37.21 21.17 18.94
C ALA A 203 -37.42 22.08 20.16
N ASP A 204 -36.37 22.31 20.97
CA ASP A 204 -36.43 23.21 22.11
C ASP A 204 -36.68 24.66 21.70
N LYS A 205 -36.09 25.10 20.59
CA LYS A 205 -36.35 26.44 20.03
C LYS A 205 -37.81 26.57 19.61
N HIS A 206 -38.31 25.60 18.85
CA HIS A 206 -39.71 25.58 18.43
C HIS A 206 -40.67 25.60 19.62
N ARG A 207 -40.40 24.80 20.67
CA ARG A 207 -41.20 24.80 21.90
C ARG A 207 -41.24 26.18 22.56
N ARG A 208 -40.08 26.83 22.73
CA ARG A 208 -40.00 28.19 23.28
C ARG A 208 -40.76 29.22 22.44
N ASP A 209 -40.64 29.15 21.12
CA ASP A 209 -41.32 30.06 20.20
C ASP A 209 -42.85 29.87 20.27
N THR A 210 -43.33 28.63 20.36
CA THR A 210 -44.77 28.34 20.55
C THR A 210 -45.30 28.77 21.91
N GLU A 211 -44.54 28.61 23.00
CA GLU A 211 -44.92 29.08 24.33
C GLU A 211 -45.00 30.61 24.37
N LYS A 212 -44.07 31.30 23.69
CA LYS A 212 -44.05 32.76 23.59
C LYS A 212 -45.24 33.30 22.78
N SER A 213 -45.62 32.63 21.68
CA SER A 213 -46.79 33.00 20.88
C SER A 213 -48.13 32.75 21.57
N ARG A 214 -48.17 31.90 22.60
CA ARG A 214 -49.39 31.55 23.33
C ARG A 214 -49.63 32.46 24.56
N ASN A 215 -48.57 33.11 25.04
CA ASN A 215 -48.60 33.98 26.22
C ASN A 215 -48.49 35.49 25.88
N GLY A 216 -48.45 35.86 24.60
CA GLY A 216 -48.50 37.24 24.11
C GLY A 216 -49.75 37.45 23.27
#